data_AF-A0A438JYS8-F1
#
_entry.id   AF-A0A438JYS8-F1
#
_cell.length_a   1.000
_cell.length_b   1.000
_cell.length_c   1.000
_cell.angle_alpha   90.00
_cell.angle_beta   90.00
_cell.angle_gamma   90.00
#
_symmetry.space_group_name_H-M   'P 1'
#
loop_
_entity.id
_entity.type
_entity.pdbx_description
1 polymer ?
#
loop_
_entity_poly.entity_id
_entity_poly.type
_entity_poly.pdbx_seq_one_letter_code
_entity_poly.pdbx_strand_id
1 'polypeptide(L)' 'MWREIRLLAASKPVIASMSDVAASGGYYMAMGAGTIVAENLTLTGSIGVVTGKADNLKFQWTSISMKLNDAKL' A
#
# COMPACT_ATOMS: atom_id res chain seq x y z
N MET A 1 -9.64 -0.15 7.31
CA MET A 1 -9.78 0.45 5.97
C MET A 1 -9.54 -0.56 4.86
N TRP A 2 -8.35 -1.17 4.72
CA TRP A 2 -8.06 -2.19 3.69
C TRP A 2 -9.13 -3.30 3.60
N ARG A 3 -9.53 -3.87 4.74
CA ARG A 3 -10.58 -4.90 4.81
C ARG A 3 -11.88 -4.44 4.15
N GLU A 4 -12.33 -3.22 4.46
CA GLU A 4 -13.59 -2.69 3.94
C GLU A 4 -13.51 -2.41 2.44
N ILE A 5 -12.37 -1.89 1.97
CA ILE A 5 -12.10 -1.71 0.54
C ILE A 5 -12.21 -3.07 -0.18
N ARG A 6 -11.63 -4.12 0.40
CA ARG A 6 -11.65 -5.46 -0.20
C ARG A 6 -13.03 -6.13 -0.18
N LEU A 7 -13.82 -5.91 0.89
CA LEU A 7 -15.21 -6.37 0.94
C LEU A 7 -16.08 -5.64 -0.09
N LEU A 8 -15.90 -4.33 -0.24
CA LEU A 8 -16.59 -3.56 -1.27
C LEU A 8 -16.20 -4.02 -2.68
N ALA A 9 -14.90 -4.24 -2.92
CA ALA A 9 -14.37 -4.71 -4.20
C ALA A 9 -14.95 -6.06 -4.66
N ALA A 10 -15.44 -6.90 -3.72
CA ALA A 10 -16.10 -8.17 -4.03
C ALA A 10 -17.51 -8.00 -4.64
N SER A 11 -18.14 -6.83 -4.45
CA SER A 11 -19.51 -6.55 -4.92
C SER A 11 -19.60 -5.40 -5.91
N LYS A 12 -18.64 -4.47 -5.89
CA LYS A 12 -18.61 -3.30 -6.78
C LYS A 12 -17.17 -3.05 -7.23
N PRO A 13 -16.93 -2.67 -8.50
CA PRO A 13 -15.59 -2.29 -8.94
C PRO A 13 -15.02 -1.14 -8.11
N VAL A 14 -13.83 -1.36 -7.55
CA VAL A 14 -13.06 -0.35 -6.80
C VAL A 14 -11.71 -0.16 -7.48
N ILE A 15 -11.41 1.09 -7.82
CA ILE A 15 -10.18 1.50 -8.48
C ILE A 15 -9.46 2.46 -7.53
N ALA A 16 -8.19 2.17 -7.22
CA ALA A 16 -7.33 3.10 -6.49
C ALA A 16 -6.59 3.99 -7.49
N SER A 17 -6.78 5.30 -7.39
CA SER A 17 -6.03 6.30 -8.16
C SER A 17 -5.00 6.97 -7.25
N MET A 18 -3.73 6.73 -7.52
CA MET A 18 -2.62 7.33 -6.79
C MET A 18 -2.21 8.63 -7.46
N SER A 19 -2.20 9.72 -6.69
CA SER A 19 -1.75 11.06 -7.13
C SER A 19 -0.33 11.31 -6.63
N ASP A 20 -0.05 12.39 -5.92
CA ASP A 20 1.33 12.77 -5.55
C ASP A 20 2.03 11.71 -4.69
N VAL A 21 1.37 11.17 -3.66
CA VAL A 21 1.94 10.21 -2.71
C VAL A 21 0.94 9.12 -2.34
N ALA A 22 1.36 7.86 -2.44
CA ALA A 22 0.62 6.69 -1.99
C ALA A 22 1.56 5.56 -1.53
N ALA A 23 2.36 5.83 -0.50
CA ALA A 23 3.37 4.90 0.03
C ALA A 23 3.00 4.34 1.43
N SER A 24 3.69 3.28 1.89
CA SER A 24 3.50 2.62 3.18
C SER A 24 2.04 2.19 3.41
N GLY A 25 1.37 2.75 4.42
CA GLY A 25 -0.05 2.51 4.66
C GLY A 25 -0.95 2.85 3.47
N GLY A 26 -0.60 3.87 2.67
CA GLY A 26 -1.36 4.24 1.47
C GLY A 26 -1.30 3.16 0.38
N TYR A 27 -0.10 2.63 0.13
CA TYR A 27 0.09 1.48 -0.76
C TYR A 27 -0.68 0.25 -0.23
N TYR A 28 -0.61 0.00 1.08
CA TYR A 28 -1.35 -1.09 1.72
C TYR A 28 -2.87 -0.97 1.49
N MET A 29 -3.46 0.22 1.60
CA MET A 29 -4.90 0.40 1.31
C MET A 29 -5.23 0.18 -0.16
N ALA A 30 -4.39 0.66 -1.08
CA ALA A 30 -4.59 0.49 -2.52
C ALA A 30 -4.63 -0.99 -2.94
N MET A 31 -3.89 -1.87 -2.24
CA MET A 31 -3.94 -3.32 -2.44
C MET A 31 -5.30 -3.97 -2.09
N GLY A 32 -6.23 -3.21 -1.52
CA GLY A 32 -7.62 -3.63 -1.33
C GLY A 32 -8.47 -3.47 -2.60
N ALA A 33 -8.05 -2.64 -3.56
CA ALA A 33 -8.75 -2.39 -4.81
C ALA A 33 -8.48 -3.48 -5.85
N GLY A 34 -9.37 -3.62 -6.84
CA GLY A 34 -9.19 -4.54 -7.97
C GLY A 34 -8.27 -4.01 -9.05
N THR A 35 -8.15 -2.68 -9.15
CA THR A 35 -7.26 -2.01 -10.11
C THR A 35 -6.58 -0.84 -9.41
N ILE A 36 -5.29 -0.66 -9.69
CA ILE A 36 -4.48 0.45 -9.19
C ILE A 36 -3.91 1.20 -10.39
N VAL A 37 -4.15 2.50 -10.45
CA VAL A 37 -3.55 3.41 -11.42
C VAL A 37 -2.74 4.45 -10.67
N ALA A 38 -1.59 4.83 -11.23
CA ALA A 38 -0.70 5.82 -10.66
C ALA A 38 -0.23 6.79 -11.74
N GLU A 39 -0.12 8.06 -11.39
CA GLU A 39 0.56 9.04 -12.22
C GLU A 39 2.05 8.68 -12.34
N ASN A 40 2.69 9.07 -13.45
CA ASN A 40 4.09 8.71 -13.71
C ASN A 40 5.07 9.20 -12.62
N LEU A 41 4.71 10.27 -11.92
CA LEU A 41 5.52 10.88 -10.86
C LEU A 41 5.02 10.56 -9.45
N THR A 42 4.04 9.67 -9.30
CA THR A 42 3.54 9.24 -7.99
C THR A 42 4.66 8.64 -7.14
N LEU A 43 4.84 9.17 -5.93
CA LEU A 43 5.69 8.54 -4.91
C LEU A 43 4.91 7.41 -4.21
N THR A 44 5.25 6.17 -4.55
CA THR A 44 4.56 4.97 -4.04
C THR A 44 5.55 3.95 -3.45
N GLY A 45 5.04 2.79 -3.02
CA GLY A 45 5.85 1.75 -2.39
C GLY A 45 6.08 2.01 -0.91
N SER A 46 7.35 2.13 -0.47
CA SER A 46 7.73 2.20 0.95
C SER A 46 7.15 1.02 1.76
N ILE A 47 7.41 -0.19 1.26
CA ILE A 47 6.86 -1.42 1.82
C ILE A 47 7.74 -1.87 2.98
N GLY A 48 7.32 -1.50 4.19
CA GLY A 48 7.99 -1.88 5.42
C GLY A 48 7.36 -1.21 6.62
N VAL A 49 7.77 -1.66 7.80
CA VAL A 49 7.37 -1.08 9.07
C VAL A 49 8.62 -0.60 9.80
N VAL A 50 8.56 0.62 10.30
CA VAL A 50 9.54 1.17 11.21
C VAL A 50 8.98 1.13 12.61
N THR A 51 9.69 0.46 13.51
CA THR A 51 9.40 0.49 14.95
C THR A 51 10.56 1.16 15.66
N GLY A 52 10.27 1.89 16.73
CA GLY A 52 11.28 2.56 17.53
C GLY A 52 10.81 2.68 18.97
N LYS A 53 11.77 2.62 19.90
CA LYS A 53 11.54 2.93 21.31
C LYS A 53 12.29 4.21 21.67
N ALA A 54 11.63 5.09 22.42
CA ALA A 54 12.13 6.42 22.75
C ALA A 54 13.30 6.42 23.76
N ASP A 55 13.48 5.30 24.47
CA ASP A 55 14.49 5.09 25.52
C ASP A 55 15.92 4.97 24.98
N ASN A 56 16.12 4.56 23.72
CA ASN A 56 17.45 4.33 23.16
C ASN A 56 17.64 4.78 21.70
N LEU A 57 16.70 5.57 21.15
CA LEU A 57 16.75 6.17 19.80
C LEU A 57 17.08 5.14 18.69
N LYS A 58 16.81 3.85 18.94
CA LYS A 58 17.04 2.79 17.97
C LYS A 58 15.80 2.62 17.12
N PHE A 59 15.94 2.86 15.83
CA PHE A 59 14.93 2.54 14.82
C PHE A 59 15.26 1.20 14.19
N GLN A 60 14.29 0.29 14.19
CA GLN A 60 14.39 -0.98 13.51
C GLN A 60 13.50 -0.94 12.26
N TRP A 61 14.10 -1.28 11.11
CA TRP A 61 13.40 -1.37 9.85
C TRP A 61 13.10 -2.84 9.53
N THR A 62 11.85 -3.16 9.19
CA THR A 62 11.44 -4.50 8.77
C THR A 62 10.74 -4.41 7.42
N SER A 63 11.32 -5.02 6.39
CA SER A 63 10.70 -5.20 5.08
C SER A 63 9.58 -6.24 5.19
N ILE A 64 8.45 -5.96 4.55
CA ILE A 64 7.37 -6.93 4.41
C ILE A 64 7.28 -7.30 2.93
N SER A 65 7.55 -8.55 2.58
CA SER A 65 7.42 -9.00 1.20
C SER A 65 5.94 -9.26 0.88
N MET A 66 5.37 -8.45 0.00
CA MET A 66 4.09 -8.76 -0.64
C MET A 66 4.38 -9.38 -2.01
N LYS A 67 3.90 -10.60 -2.26
CA LYS A 67 3.97 -11.21 -3.59
C LYS A 67 2.98 -10.48 -4.49
N LEU A 68 3.49 -9.71 -5.45
CA LEU A 68 2.71 -9.29 -6.60
C LEU A 68 2.52 -10.53 -7.47
N ASN A 69 1.29 -11.04 -7.55
CA ASN A 69 0.95 -11.96 -8.63
C ASN A 69 0.86 -11.11 -9.90
N ASP A 70 1.57 -11.51 -10.95
CA ASP A 70 1.69 -10.80 -12.22
C ASP A 70 0.33 -10.25 -12.68
N ALA A 71 0.09 -8.97 -12.41
CA ALA A 71 -0.98 -8.23 -13.03
C ALA A 71 -0.54 -8.05 -14.47
N LYS A 72 -1.08 -8.87 -15.36
CA LYS A 72 -0.96 -8.64 -16.80
C LYS A 72 -1.50 -7.24 -17.09
N LEU A 73 -0.60 -6.32 -17.41
CA LEU A 73 -0.92 -5.06 -18.07
C LEU A 73 -1.47 -5.35 -19.47
#